data_AF-A0A8J2WMK0-F1
#
_entry.id   AF-A0A8J2WMK0-F1
#
_cell.length_a   1.000
_cell.length_b   1.000
_cell.length_c   1.000
_cell.angle_alpha   90.00
_cell.angle_beta   90.00
_cell.angle_gamma   90.00
#
_symmetry.space_group_name_H-M   'P 1'
#
loop_
_entity.id
_entity.type
_entity.pdbx_description
1 polymer ?
#
loop_
_entity_poly.entity_id
_entity_poly.type
_entity_poly.pdbx_seq_one_letter_code
_entity_poly.pdbx_strand_id
1 'polypeptide(L)'
;MASFTRNSFNPNKKPNDPERWICIYPAYIDSNKTRVAGRRVPKSRAVEKPTCSEISDVLIAANFKVGLEPKFYPREPSKEDEMRGRVRVQLKNEDGTPVNPALPTRDSLYLYVGEKIPHLKSRVFKSSGDGQGANQSGGGKKKGKGGRR
;
A
#
# COMPACT_ATOMS: atom_id res chain seq x y z
N MET A 1 12.07 -8.16 -10.85
CA MET A 1 10.59 -8.11 -10.86
C MET A 1 10.10 -8.63 -12.21
N ALA A 2 9.17 -9.56 -12.25
CA ALA A 2 8.61 -10.02 -13.53
C ALA A 2 7.84 -8.87 -14.20
N SER A 3 8.29 -8.44 -15.38
CA SER A 3 7.54 -7.51 -16.22
C SER A 3 6.44 -8.29 -16.93
N PHE A 4 5.20 -8.14 -16.47
CA PHE A 4 4.06 -8.80 -17.09
C PHE A 4 3.57 -7.98 -18.27
N THR A 5 3.90 -8.40 -19.50
CA THR A 5 3.17 -7.98 -20.70
C THR A 5 1.73 -8.47 -20.57
N ARG A 6 0.80 -7.54 -20.33
CA ARG A 6 -0.59 -7.90 -20.04
C ARG A 6 -1.46 -7.79 -21.26
N ASN A 7 -2.15 -8.89 -21.56
CA ASN A 7 -3.22 -8.90 -22.54
C ASN A 7 -4.55 -8.57 -21.84
N SER A 8 -5.58 -8.23 -22.63
CA SER A 8 -6.91 -8.03 -22.08
C SER A 8 -7.44 -9.32 -21.44
N PHE A 9 -8.30 -9.20 -20.44
CA PHE A 9 -8.98 -10.34 -19.84
C PHE A 9 -9.78 -11.10 -20.91
N ASN A 10 -9.72 -12.43 -20.85
CA ASN A 10 -10.53 -13.34 -21.65
C ASN A 10 -11.00 -14.49 -20.75
N PRO A 11 -12.24 -14.98 -20.87
CA PRO A 11 -12.76 -16.13 -20.12
C PRO A 11 -11.86 -17.38 -20.10
N ASN A 12 -11.10 -17.62 -21.17
CA ASN A 12 -10.22 -18.78 -21.31
C ASN A 12 -8.91 -18.69 -20.51
N LYS A 13 -8.66 -17.55 -19.85
CA LYS A 13 -7.47 -17.35 -19.00
C LYS A 13 -7.58 -18.17 -17.73
N LYS A 14 -6.50 -18.88 -17.39
CA LYS A 14 -6.38 -19.75 -16.23
C LYS A 14 -6.28 -18.92 -14.94
N PRO A 15 -6.73 -19.42 -13.78
CA PRO A 15 -6.72 -18.63 -12.54
C PRO A 15 -5.33 -18.15 -12.07
N ASN A 16 -4.27 -18.86 -12.48
CA ASN A 16 -2.88 -18.50 -12.22
C ASN A 16 -2.33 -17.43 -13.20
N ASP A 17 -3.06 -17.09 -14.27
CA ASP A 17 -2.67 -16.03 -15.20
C ASP A 17 -2.76 -14.64 -14.52
N PRO A 18 -1.79 -13.74 -14.74
CA PRO A 18 -1.78 -12.39 -14.14
C PRO A 18 -3.05 -11.57 -14.41
N GLU A 19 -3.74 -11.79 -15.53
CA GLU A 19 -5.02 -11.15 -15.84
C GLU A 19 -6.16 -11.57 -14.90
N ARG A 20 -6.09 -12.77 -14.31
CA ARG A 20 -7.08 -13.33 -13.37
C ARG A 20 -6.80 -13.01 -11.90
N TRP A 21 -5.59 -12.54 -11.59
CA TRP A 21 -5.18 -12.19 -10.23
C TRP A 21 -6.13 -11.16 -9.60
N ILE A 22 -6.21 -11.14 -8.27
CA ILE A 22 -7.06 -10.16 -7.59
C ILE A 22 -6.35 -8.80 -7.53
N CYS A 23 -7.12 -7.72 -7.44
CA CYS A 23 -6.60 -6.37 -7.21
C CYS A 23 -6.64 -6.01 -5.73
N ILE A 24 -5.57 -5.38 -5.25
CA ILE A 24 -5.49 -4.73 -3.94
C ILE A 24 -4.98 -3.32 -4.16
N TYR A 25 -5.74 -2.35 -3.66
CA TYR A 25 -5.29 -0.96 -3.56
C TYR A 25 -4.99 -0.65 -2.09
N PRO A 26 -4.03 0.24 -1.80
CA PRO A 26 -3.73 0.62 -0.42
C PRO A 26 -4.94 1.15 0.35
N ALA A 27 -5.82 1.90 -0.33
CA ALA A 27 -7.07 2.40 0.24
C ALA A 27 -7.98 1.32 0.87
N TYR A 28 -7.83 0.05 0.49
CA TYR A 28 -8.65 -1.04 1.04
C TYR A 28 -8.31 -1.35 2.51
N ILE A 29 -7.06 -1.12 2.90
CA ILE A 29 -6.54 -1.41 4.24
C ILE A 29 -6.16 -0.14 5.00
N ASP A 30 -6.39 1.05 4.42
CA ASP A 30 -6.07 2.34 5.03
C ASP A 30 -7.09 2.70 6.13
N SER A 31 -6.59 2.97 7.34
CA SER A 31 -7.39 3.36 8.50
C SER A 31 -7.96 4.78 8.37
N ASN A 32 -7.33 5.65 7.57
CA ASN A 32 -7.75 7.02 7.31
C ASN A 32 -8.90 7.11 6.31
N LYS A 33 -9.11 6.09 5.48
CA LYS A 33 -10.22 6.04 4.52
C LYS A 33 -11.47 5.49 5.20
N THR A 34 -12.63 6.08 4.91
CA THR A 34 -13.93 5.51 5.30
C THR A 34 -14.31 4.30 4.43
N ARG A 35 -15.38 3.57 4.79
CA ARG A 35 -15.91 2.48 3.94
C ARG A 35 -16.34 2.99 2.56
N VAL A 36 -16.95 4.18 2.51
CA VAL A 36 -17.37 4.84 1.26
C VAL A 36 -16.14 5.19 0.41
N ALA A 37 -15.09 5.74 1.07
CA ALA A 37 -13.84 6.10 0.43
C ALA A 37 -12.95 4.90 0.02
N GLY A 38 -13.38 3.66 0.30
CA GLY A 38 -12.77 2.45 -0.26
C GLY A 38 -12.27 1.43 0.76
N ARG A 39 -12.23 1.75 2.06
CA ARG A 39 -11.78 0.82 3.10
C ARG A 39 -12.65 -0.44 3.11
N ARG A 40 -12.01 -1.60 3.08
CA ARG A 40 -12.65 -2.93 3.06
C ARG A 40 -12.60 -3.64 4.41
N VAL A 41 -11.60 -3.34 5.23
CA VAL A 41 -11.41 -3.94 6.56
C VAL A 41 -12.01 -3.09 7.69
N PRO A 42 -12.29 -3.68 8.88
CA PRO A 42 -12.61 -2.93 10.09
C PRO A 42 -11.48 -1.96 10.46
N LYS A 43 -11.82 -0.82 11.06
CA LYS A 43 -10.81 0.21 11.42
C LYS A 43 -9.75 -0.32 12.39
N SER A 44 -10.11 -1.24 13.28
CA SER A 44 -9.19 -1.90 14.23
C SER A 44 -8.15 -2.82 13.57
N ARG A 45 -8.40 -3.26 12.34
CA ARG A 45 -7.51 -4.11 11.53
C ARG A 45 -6.91 -3.35 10.35
N ALA A 46 -7.17 -2.04 10.26
CA ALA A 46 -6.66 -1.18 9.22
C ALA A 46 -5.33 -0.56 9.68
N VAL A 47 -4.52 -0.13 8.72
CA VAL A 47 -3.18 0.43 8.94
C VAL A 47 -3.17 1.88 8.49
N GLU A 48 -2.43 2.73 9.18
CA GLU A 48 -2.28 4.12 8.78
C GLU A 48 -1.36 4.26 7.55
N LYS A 49 -1.83 4.96 6.52
CA LYS A 49 -1.06 5.30 5.29
C LYS A 49 -0.26 4.10 4.74
N PRO A 50 -0.92 2.98 4.40
CA PRO A 50 -0.27 1.82 3.81
C PRO A 50 0.22 2.15 2.39
N THR A 51 1.34 1.56 1.99
CA THR A 51 1.90 1.72 0.64
C THR A 51 1.79 0.42 -0.17
N CYS A 52 1.83 0.52 -1.50
CA CYS A 52 1.81 -0.68 -2.36
C CYS A 52 3.03 -1.58 -2.14
N SER A 53 4.19 -1.00 -1.87
CA SER A 53 5.42 -1.74 -1.61
C SER A 53 5.29 -2.63 -0.37
N GLU A 54 4.74 -2.10 0.71
CA GLU A 54 4.55 -2.88 1.95
C GLU A 54 3.56 -4.02 1.79
N ILE A 55 2.46 -3.76 1.08
CA ILE A 55 1.48 -4.79 0.74
C ILE A 55 2.17 -5.89 -0.08
N SER A 56 3.02 -5.51 -1.05
CA SER A 56 3.79 -6.46 -1.84
C SER A 56 4.76 -7.26 -0.97
N ASP A 57 5.53 -6.61 -0.11
CA ASP A 57 6.54 -7.26 0.75
C ASP A 57 5.90 -8.30 1.69
N VAL A 58 4.79 -7.94 2.33
CA VAL A 58 4.03 -8.86 3.20
C VAL A 58 3.53 -10.09 2.44
N LEU A 59 3.03 -9.88 1.22
CA LEU A 59 2.48 -10.96 0.41
C LEU A 59 3.56 -11.85 -0.20
N ILE A 60 4.68 -11.28 -0.61
CA ILE A 60 5.86 -12.03 -1.06
C ILE A 60 6.41 -12.87 0.09
N ALA A 61 6.53 -12.30 1.30
CA ALA A 61 6.93 -13.02 2.49
C ALA A 61 5.97 -14.16 2.88
N ALA A 62 4.69 -14.05 2.48
CA ALA A 62 3.68 -15.10 2.62
C ALA A 62 3.61 -16.06 1.41
N ASN A 63 4.64 -16.07 0.55
CA ASN A 63 4.78 -16.94 -0.62
C ASN A 63 3.71 -16.74 -1.73
N PHE A 64 3.08 -15.57 -1.81
CA PHE A 64 2.22 -15.26 -2.94
C PHE A 64 3.00 -14.70 -4.14
N LYS A 65 2.52 -14.99 -5.35
CA LYS A 65 2.98 -14.27 -6.55
C LYS A 65 2.29 -12.92 -6.63
N VAL A 66 3.11 -11.87 -6.77
CA VAL A 66 2.68 -10.48 -6.73
C VAL A 66 3.17 -9.73 -7.97
N GLY A 67 2.32 -8.84 -8.50
CA GLY A 67 2.66 -7.88 -9.55
C GLY A 67 2.27 -6.47 -9.14
N LEU A 68 3.16 -5.50 -9.34
CA LEU A 68 2.89 -4.09 -9.07
C LEU A 68 2.50 -3.37 -10.36
N GLU A 69 1.50 -2.50 -10.27
CA GLU A 69 1.07 -1.67 -11.39
C GLU A 69 0.97 -0.20 -10.99
N PRO A 70 1.42 0.73 -11.85
CA PRO A 70 1.35 2.16 -11.59
C PRO A 70 -0.06 2.73 -11.91
N LYS A 71 -1.09 2.19 -11.23
CA LYS A 71 -2.51 2.56 -11.40
C LYS A 71 -3.06 3.25 -10.15
N PHE A 72 -3.89 4.26 -10.34
CA PHE A 72 -4.60 4.92 -9.24
C PHE A 72 -5.87 4.14 -8.87
N TYR A 73 -6.25 4.23 -7.59
CA TYR A 73 -7.56 3.79 -7.14
C TYR A 73 -8.62 4.79 -7.65
N PRO A 74 -9.74 4.35 -8.26
CA PRO A 74 -10.71 5.28 -8.86
C PRO A 74 -11.32 6.30 -7.89
N ARG A 75 -11.44 5.97 -6.59
CA ARG A 75 -11.96 6.89 -5.57
C ARG A 75 -10.86 7.65 -4.82
N GLU A 76 -9.61 7.55 -5.28
CA GLU A 76 -8.53 8.35 -4.72
C GLU A 76 -8.52 9.75 -5.35
N PRO A 77 -8.81 10.81 -4.56
CA PRO A 77 -8.76 12.18 -5.06
C PRO A 77 -7.33 12.63 -5.38
N SER A 78 -6.34 12.23 -4.56
CA SER A 78 -4.96 12.64 -4.77
C SER A 78 -4.32 11.95 -5.98
N LYS A 79 -3.49 12.69 -6.71
CA LYS A 79 -2.69 12.20 -7.85
C LYS A 79 -1.19 12.21 -7.54
N GLU A 80 -0.83 12.35 -6.26
CA GLU A 80 0.55 12.20 -5.80
C GLU A 80 1.06 10.79 -6.09
N ASP A 81 2.34 10.68 -6.43
CA ASP A 81 2.96 9.40 -6.79
C ASP A 81 2.93 8.39 -5.64
N GLU A 82 2.90 8.84 -4.39
CA GLU A 82 2.76 7.96 -3.21
C GLU A 82 1.42 7.22 -3.18
N MET A 83 0.38 7.85 -3.71
CA MET A 83 -0.97 7.28 -3.81
C MET A 83 -1.15 6.41 -5.06
N ARG A 84 -0.14 6.37 -5.92
CA ARG A 84 -0.13 5.57 -7.14
C ARG A 84 0.29 4.15 -6.84
N GLY A 85 -0.58 3.20 -7.16
CA GLY A 85 -0.20 1.81 -7.20
C GLY A 85 -1.37 0.85 -7.02
N ARG A 86 -1.24 -0.31 -7.66
CA ARG A 86 -2.14 -1.44 -7.51
C ARG A 86 -1.33 -2.71 -7.43
N VAL A 87 -1.64 -3.52 -6.41
CA VAL A 87 -1.05 -4.83 -6.23
C VAL A 87 -1.95 -5.88 -6.85
N ARG A 88 -1.39 -6.73 -7.70
CA ARG A 88 -2.02 -7.92 -8.26
C ARG A 88 -1.49 -9.14 -7.54
N VAL A 89 -2.37 -10.06 -7.17
CA VAL A 89 -1.99 -11.23 -6.37
C VAL A 89 -2.65 -12.49 -6.92
N GLN A 90 -1.85 -13.54 -7.10
CA GLN A 90 -2.38 -14.86 -7.40
C GLN A 90 -3.05 -15.44 -6.14
N LEU A 91 -4.38 -15.52 -6.12
CA LEU A 91 -5.11 -16.12 -5.01
C LEU A 91 -5.32 -17.63 -5.19
N LYS A 92 -5.43 -18.08 -6.45
CA LYS A 92 -5.75 -19.47 -6.81
C LYS A 92 -4.69 -20.07 -7.73
N ASN A 93 -4.46 -21.37 -7.56
CA ASN A 93 -3.68 -22.19 -8.47
C ASN A 93 -4.45 -22.45 -9.77
N GLU A 94 -3.79 -23.08 -10.73
CA GLU A 94 -4.40 -23.47 -12.00
C GLU A 94 -5.67 -24.31 -11.80
N ASP A 95 -5.63 -25.24 -10.85
CA ASP A 95 -6.73 -26.14 -10.49
C ASP A 95 -7.86 -25.45 -9.70
N GLY A 96 -7.75 -24.14 -9.45
CA GLY A 96 -8.75 -23.35 -8.74
C GLY A 96 -8.68 -23.44 -7.21
N THR A 97 -7.81 -24.28 -6.66
CA THR A 97 -7.49 -24.34 -5.22
C THR A 97 -6.79 -23.06 -4.76
N PRO A 98 -6.95 -22.63 -3.49
CA PRO A 98 -6.25 -21.46 -2.99
C PRO A 98 -4.73 -21.71 -2.92
N VAL A 99 -3.93 -20.69 -3.25
CA VAL A 99 -2.46 -20.75 -3.17
C VAL A 99 -2.01 -21.04 -1.74
N ASN A 100 -2.66 -20.41 -0.77
CA ASN A 100 -2.45 -20.67 0.65
C ASN A 100 -3.80 -21.04 1.30
N PRO A 101 -3.95 -22.27 1.83
CA PRO A 101 -5.18 -22.71 2.48
C PRO A 101 -5.61 -21.86 3.68
N ALA A 102 -4.68 -21.21 4.37
CA ALA A 102 -4.97 -20.32 5.49
C ALA A 102 -5.54 -18.96 5.05
N LEU A 103 -5.32 -18.59 3.77
CA LEU A 103 -5.74 -17.31 3.20
C LEU A 103 -6.52 -17.53 1.89
N PRO A 104 -7.66 -18.26 1.92
CA PRO A 104 -8.34 -18.69 0.71
C PRO A 104 -9.17 -17.58 0.04
N THR A 105 -9.49 -16.52 0.78
CA THR A 105 -10.39 -15.44 0.33
C THR A 105 -9.69 -14.10 0.26
N ARG A 106 -10.30 -13.16 -0.48
CA ARG A 106 -9.85 -11.78 -0.54
C ARG A 106 -9.89 -11.12 0.84
N ASP A 107 -10.93 -11.38 1.61
CA ASP A 107 -11.12 -10.76 2.93
C ASP A 107 -10.08 -11.28 3.93
N SER A 108 -9.80 -12.59 3.95
CA SER A 108 -8.71 -13.14 4.76
C SER A 108 -7.36 -12.53 4.39
N LEU A 109 -7.12 -12.30 3.10
CA LEU A 109 -5.90 -11.66 2.63
C LEU A 109 -5.79 -10.20 3.09
N TYR A 110 -6.88 -9.43 3.02
CA TYR A 110 -6.90 -8.03 3.47
C TYR A 110 -6.63 -7.91 4.97
N LEU A 111 -7.25 -8.79 5.77
CA LEU A 111 -7.03 -8.84 7.21
C LEU A 111 -5.59 -9.24 7.56
N TYR A 112 -5.04 -10.24 6.87
CA TYR A 112 -3.65 -10.67 7.05
C TYR A 112 -2.67 -9.54 6.75
N VAL A 113 -2.85 -8.83 5.64
CA VAL A 113 -2.00 -7.70 5.28
C VAL A 113 -2.09 -6.58 6.32
N GLY A 114 -3.29 -6.24 6.76
CA GLY A 114 -3.49 -5.23 7.81
C GLY A 114 -2.83 -5.59 9.14
N GLU A 115 -2.81 -6.88 9.49
CA GLU A 115 -2.12 -7.37 10.69
C GLU A 115 -0.59 -7.33 10.55
N LYS A 116 -0.03 -7.67 9.37
CA LYS A 116 1.43 -7.83 9.22
C LYS A 116 2.18 -6.54 8.90
N ILE A 117 1.59 -5.56 8.21
CA ILE A 117 2.29 -4.31 7.86
C ILE A 117 2.90 -3.59 9.08
N PRO A 118 2.19 -3.44 10.22
CA PRO A 118 2.76 -2.79 11.40
C PRO A 118 4.04 -3.46 11.94
N HIS A 119 4.25 -4.74 11.63
CA HIS A 119 5.42 -5.52 12.06
C HIS A 119 6.58 -5.48 11.07
N LEU A 120 6.44 -4.75 9.94
CA LEU A 120 7.55 -4.59 9.00
C LEU A 120 8.68 -3.77 9.63
N LYS A 121 9.92 -4.24 9.44
CA LYS A 121 11.13 -3.53 9.89
C LYS A 121 11.15 -2.08 9.39
N SER A 122 10.71 -1.84 8.15
CA SER A 122 10.62 -0.51 7.55
C SER A 122 9.74 0.47 8.33
N ARG A 123 8.74 0.00 9.10
CA ARG A 123 7.89 0.83 9.96
C ARG A 123 8.46 0.99 11.36
N VAL A 124 9.01 -0.09 11.92
CA VAL A 124 9.58 -0.10 13.27
C VAL A 124 10.80 0.83 13.36
N PHE A 125 11.69 0.82 12.36
CA PHE A 125 12.90 1.66 12.36
C PHE A 125 12.64 3.12 11.93
N LYS A 126 11.52 3.43 11.25
CA LYS A 126 11.17 4.81 10.87
C LYS A 126 10.74 5.65 12.07
N SER A 127 10.24 5.01 13.12
CA SER A 127 9.83 5.68 14.36
C SER A 127 11.02 6.09 15.24
N SER A 128 12.25 5.68 14.91
CA SER A 128 13.47 6.03 15.65
C SER A 128 14.26 7.19 15.02
N GLY A 129 13.71 7.85 13.99
CA GLY A 129 14.45 8.82 13.17
C GLY A 129 13.80 10.19 12.94
N ASP A 130 12.63 10.48 13.51
CA ASP A 130 11.99 11.80 13.41
C ASP A 130 11.90 12.45 14.80
N GLY A 131 13.04 12.98 15.25
CA GLY A 131 13.08 14.01 16.27
C GLY A 131 12.38 15.25 15.73
N GLN A 132 11.23 15.56 16.32
CA GLN A 132 10.60 16.87 16.26
C GLN A 132 11.61 17.95 16.68
N GLY A 133 12.09 18.72 15.72
CA GLY A 133 12.80 19.98 15.95
C GLY A 133 11.87 21.17 15.70
N ALA A 134 10.85 21.34 16.54
CA ALA A 134 10.11 22.60 16.62
C ALA A 134 10.74 23.50 17.69
N ASN A 135 11.01 24.74 17.28
CA ASN A 135 11.11 25.94 18.10
C ASN A 135 12.41 26.19 18.89
N GLN A 136 13.25 27.09 18.38
CA GLN A 136 14.00 28.03 19.22
C GLN A 136 13.80 29.45 18.70
N SER A 137 13.04 30.20 19.50
CA SER A 137 12.94 31.64 19.50
C SER A 137 13.95 32.22 20.50
N GLY A 138 14.52 33.38 20.16
CA GLY A 138 15.39 34.21 21.03
C GLY A 138 16.69 34.58 20.31
N GLY A 139 17.11 35.83 20.13
CA GLY A 139 16.64 37.12 20.62
C GLY A 139 17.85 38.06 20.69
N GLY A 140 17.81 39.19 19.97
CA GLY A 140 18.77 40.32 20.04
C GLY A 140 20.03 40.18 19.16
N LYS A 141 20.65 41.23 18.60
CA LYS A 141 20.58 42.68 18.84
C LYS A 141 21.29 43.42 17.67
N LYS A 142 20.71 44.55 17.27
CA LYS A 142 21.36 45.82 16.81
C LYS A 142 22.17 45.90 15.48
N LYS A 143 21.61 46.75 14.59
CA LYS A 143 22.11 48.09 14.14
C LYS A 143 23.00 48.18 12.88
N GLY A 144 22.50 48.93 11.88
CA GLY A 144 23.25 49.56 10.78
C GLY A 144 22.35 49.78 9.55
N LYS A 145 21.62 50.91 9.39
CA LYS A 145 22.01 52.27 8.95
C LYS A 145 22.20 52.39 7.42
N GLY A 146 21.20 53.00 6.75
CA GLY A 146 21.27 53.64 5.41
C GLY A 146 21.36 52.64 4.24
N GLY A 147 20.68 52.79 3.11
CA GLY A 147 19.99 53.92 2.51
C GLY A 147 20.25 53.86 0.99
N ARG A 148 19.25 54.31 0.23
CA ARG A 148 19.36 54.93 -1.10
C ARG A 148 19.24 54.02 -2.35
N ARG A 149 18.16 54.36 -3.06
CA ARG A 149 17.88 54.25 -4.51
C ARG A 149 17.34 52.92 -5.03
#